data_AF-A0A3M1CG75-F1
#
_entry.id   AF-A0A3M1CG75-F1
#
_cell.length_a   1.000
_cell.length_b   1.000
_cell.length_c   1.000
_cell.angle_alpha   90.00
_cell.angle_beta   90.00
_cell.angle_gamma   90.00
#
_symmetry.space_group_name_H-M   'P 1'
#
loop_
_entity.id
_entity.type
_entity.pdbx_description
1 polymer ?
#
loop_
_entity_poly.entity_id
_entity_poly.type
_entity_poly.pdbx_seq_one_letter_code
_entity_poly.pdbx_strand_id
1 'polypeptide(L)'
;MQKVFFTQSVGETSAHGETPKAPPVKERMQVPHQRLPRWIKITPTRTPEYERVKGIIKRRGLHSVCQEAACPNIRECFGEGTATFMILGKYCTRTCNFCDVLKGQPQGLDEDEPARLADTVAELGLKQVVITSVTRDDLPDGGASIFARTIELLRRQDKNVKVEFLVPDFGGKFESLKIVLDSGVDVLAHNVETVGRLYKRVRGAAKLDRSLRMLRLASDYTPRPVIKTGFMVGLGETYDELVELMHQIYAAGVDIVT
;
A
#
# COMPACT_ATOMS: atom_id res chain seq x y z
N MET A 1 39.06 47.33 -3.63
CA MET A 1 37.77 47.34 -2.89
C MET A 1 36.84 46.37 -3.60
N GLN A 2 36.26 45.33 -3.03
CA GLN A 2 36.38 44.68 -1.73
C GLN A 2 35.70 43.32 -1.94
N LYS A 3 36.40 42.21 -1.66
CA LYS A 3 35.77 40.91 -1.48
C LYS A 3 34.83 41.01 -0.28
N VAL A 4 33.61 40.48 -0.39
CA VAL A 4 32.82 40.17 0.81
C VAL A 4 32.31 38.75 0.66
N PHE A 5 33.02 37.85 1.34
CA PHE A 5 32.48 36.61 1.86
C PHE A 5 31.42 36.95 2.90
N PHE A 6 30.27 36.27 2.85
CA PHE A 6 29.50 36.00 4.06
C PHE A 6 29.28 34.48 4.15
N THR A 7 30.14 33.86 4.94
CA THR A 7 29.78 32.68 5.72
C THR A 7 28.76 33.11 6.78
N GLN A 8 27.66 32.39 6.92
CA GLN A 8 27.15 31.98 8.23
C GLN A 8 26.15 30.84 8.10
N SER A 9 26.42 29.83 8.91
CA SER A 9 25.68 28.61 9.14
C SER A 9 24.47 28.83 10.06
N VAL A 10 23.62 27.79 10.06
CA VAL A 10 22.59 27.38 11.02
C VAL A 10 21.29 28.20 11.11
N GLY A 11 20.21 27.50 10.78
CA GLY A 11 18.83 27.91 11.03
C GLY A 11 17.90 26.76 10.66
N GLU A 12 17.85 25.74 11.53
CA GLU A 12 16.77 24.76 11.56
C GLU A 12 15.44 25.49 11.51
N THR A 13 14.78 25.47 10.36
CA THR A 13 13.38 25.81 10.23
C THR A 13 12.70 24.63 9.59
N SER A 14 12.00 23.89 10.45
CA SER A 14 11.08 22.82 10.08
C SER A 14 10.27 23.20 8.84
N ALA A 15 10.52 22.47 7.74
CA ALA A 15 9.64 22.44 6.58
C ALA A 15 8.35 21.67 6.94
N HIS A 16 7.61 22.19 7.92
CA HIS A 16 6.20 21.87 8.11
C HIS A 16 5.38 22.89 7.31
N GLY A 17 5.51 22.78 5.98
CA GLY A 17 4.49 23.29 5.08
C GLY A 17 3.17 22.64 5.44
N GLU A 18 2.13 23.47 5.52
CA GLU A 18 0.78 23.13 5.94
C GLU A 18 0.36 21.74 5.44
N THR A 19 -0.02 20.88 6.38
CA THR A 19 -0.66 19.61 6.07
C THR A 19 -1.90 19.91 5.21
N PRO A 20 -2.01 19.36 3.98
CA PRO A 20 -3.26 19.43 3.25
C PRO A 20 -4.31 18.71 4.09
N LYS A 21 -5.22 19.50 4.66
CA LYS A 21 -6.33 18.98 5.46
C LYS A 21 -7.11 18.02 4.57
N ALA A 22 -7.44 16.84 5.11
CA ALA A 22 -8.46 15.99 4.54
C ALA A 22 -9.70 16.86 4.19
N PRO A 23 -10.43 16.54 3.11
CA PRO A 23 -11.61 17.30 2.72
C PRO A 23 -12.53 17.53 3.94
N PRO A 24 -13.13 18.73 4.07
CA PRO A 24 -13.88 19.10 5.25
C PRO A 24 -14.97 18.06 5.56
N VAL A 25 -15.09 17.70 6.84
CA VAL A 25 -15.99 16.66 7.39
C VAL A 25 -17.43 16.73 6.86
N LYS A 26 -17.88 17.90 6.39
CA LYS A 26 -19.24 18.16 5.91
C LYS A 26 -19.65 17.39 4.65
N GLU A 27 -18.72 16.80 3.90
CA GLU A 27 -19.03 15.93 2.74
C GLU A 27 -18.98 14.42 3.06
N ARG A 28 -18.53 14.04 4.26
CA ARG A 28 -18.61 12.64 4.69
C ARG A 28 -20.05 12.38 5.13
N MET A 29 -20.71 11.43 4.48
CA MET A 29 -22.05 10.97 4.86
C MET A 29 -22.04 10.71 6.37
N GLN A 30 -22.87 11.44 7.12
CA GLN A 30 -23.00 11.27 8.57
C GLN A 30 -23.68 9.92 8.83
N VAL A 31 -22.93 8.83 8.71
CA VAL A 31 -23.35 7.55 9.23
C VAL A 31 -23.33 7.71 10.75
N PRO A 32 -24.46 7.49 11.45
CA PRO A 32 -24.48 7.54 12.91
C PRO A 32 -23.32 6.68 13.43
N HIS A 33 -22.53 7.20 14.37
CA HIS A 33 -21.47 6.44 15.02
C HIS A 33 -22.10 5.25 15.75
N GLN A 34 -22.25 4.13 15.05
CA GLN A 34 -22.68 2.88 15.64
C GLN A 34 -21.52 2.38 16.50
N ARG A 35 -21.84 2.00 17.74
CA ARG A 35 -20.85 1.43 18.64
C ARG A 35 -20.30 0.16 17.99
N LEU A 36 -18.97 0.05 17.94
CA LEU A 36 -18.33 -1.17 17.45
C LEU A 36 -18.84 -2.38 18.24
N PRO A 37 -19.13 -3.50 17.56
CA PRO A 37 -19.48 -4.74 18.23
C PRO A 37 -18.42 -5.17 19.25
N ARG A 38 -18.84 -5.86 20.31
CA ARG A 38 -17.94 -6.25 21.42
C ARG A 38 -16.76 -7.11 20.96
N TRP A 39 -16.95 -7.92 19.92
CA TRP A 39 -15.92 -8.80 19.35
C TRP A 39 -14.83 -8.06 18.55
N ILE A 40 -15.02 -6.79 18.19
CA ILE A 40 -14.00 -5.96 17.49
C ILE A 40 -13.11 -5.20 18.50
N LYS A 41 -13.33 -5.37 19.80
CA LYS A 41 -12.55 -4.66 20.83
C LYS A 41 -11.14 -5.22 20.91
N ILE A 42 -10.15 -4.38 20.59
CA ILE A 42 -8.73 -4.71 20.70
C ILE A 42 -8.19 -4.20 22.03
N THR A 43 -7.30 -4.98 22.65
CA THR A 43 -6.55 -4.58 23.84
C THR A 43 -5.09 -4.33 23.45
N PRO A 44 -4.74 -3.11 23.03
CA PRO A 44 -3.41 -2.81 22.54
C PRO A 44 -2.38 -2.73 23.67
N THR A 45 -1.31 -3.53 23.62
CA THR A 45 -0.10 -3.33 24.42
C THR A 45 0.98 -2.66 23.58
N ARG A 46 1.80 -1.80 24.20
CA ARG A 46 3.02 -1.29 23.55
C ARG A 46 4.19 -2.14 24.02
N THR A 47 4.76 -2.90 23.10
CA THR A 47 5.97 -3.67 23.35
C THR A 47 7.21 -2.84 22.98
N PRO A 48 8.40 -3.15 23.52
CA PRO A 48 9.65 -2.56 23.05
C PRO A 48 9.86 -2.74 21.54
N GLU A 49 9.42 -3.89 21.01
CA GLU A 49 9.50 -4.23 19.59
C GLU A 49 8.65 -3.31 18.72
N TYR A 50 7.44 -2.95 19.18
CA TYR A 50 6.61 -1.95 18.51
C TYR A 50 7.33 -0.60 18.35
N GLU A 51 7.96 -0.09 19.42
CA GLU A 51 8.69 1.19 19.35
C GLU A 51 9.97 1.06 18.51
N ARG A 52 10.62 -0.12 18.50
CA ARG A 52 11.77 -0.42 17.63
C ARG A 52 11.40 -0.33 16.16
N VAL A 53 10.40 -1.08 15.71
CA VAL A 53 9.94 -1.11 14.30
C VAL A 53 9.48 0.28 13.86
N LYS A 54 8.64 0.93 14.67
CA LYS A 54 8.17 2.30 14.41
C LYS A 54 9.32 3.30 14.31
N GLY A 55 10.32 3.18 15.18
CA GLY A 55 11.52 4.00 15.17
C GLY A 55 12.35 3.81 13.90
N ILE A 56 12.53 2.57 13.45
CA ILE A 56 13.28 2.23 12.23
C ILE A 56 12.61 2.85 11.01
N ILE A 57 11.30 2.61 10.82
CA ILE A 57 10.51 3.15 9.70
C ILE A 57 10.66 4.68 9.63
N LYS A 58 10.51 5.36 10.77
CA LYS A 58 10.66 6.81 10.86
C LYS A 58 12.07 7.29 10.51
N ARG A 59 13.11 6.67 11.09
CA ARG A 59 14.52 7.05 10.85
C ARG A 59 14.94 6.86 9.39
N ARG A 60 14.38 5.85 8.72
CA ARG A 60 14.66 5.52 7.31
C ARG A 60 13.85 6.36 6.31
N GLY A 61 12.96 7.23 6.80
CA GLY A 61 12.08 8.04 5.94
C GLY A 61 11.15 7.17 5.09
N LEU A 62 10.71 6.03 5.63
CA LEU A 62 9.79 5.10 4.96
C LEU A 62 8.37 5.27 5.50
N HIS A 63 7.40 4.79 4.73
CA HIS A 63 6.00 4.74 5.15
C HIS A 63 5.53 3.31 5.36
N SER A 64 4.53 3.16 6.23
CA SER A 64 3.82 1.89 6.43
C SER A 64 2.32 2.13 6.32
N VAL A 65 1.65 1.32 5.52
CA VAL A 65 0.18 1.36 5.43
C VAL A 65 -0.47 1.11 6.79
N CYS A 66 0.21 0.39 7.69
CA CYS A 66 -0.25 0.18 9.05
C CYS A 66 -0.44 1.51 9.81
N GLN A 67 0.44 2.50 9.56
CA GLN A 67 0.37 3.83 10.16
C GLN A 67 -0.58 4.73 9.38
N GLU A 68 -0.45 4.75 8.05
CA GLU A 68 -1.15 5.69 7.16
C GLU A 68 -2.64 5.35 7.00
N ALA A 69 -3.04 4.08 7.19
CA ALA A 69 -4.43 3.64 7.16
C ALA A 69 -5.02 3.36 8.55
N ALA A 70 -4.38 3.85 9.62
CA ALA A 70 -4.84 3.70 11.00
C ALA A 70 -5.16 2.24 11.39
N CYS A 71 -4.29 1.30 10.98
CA CYS A 71 -4.55 -0.13 11.13
C CYS A 71 -4.70 -0.51 12.60
N PRO A 72 -5.81 -1.15 13.00
CA PRO A 72 -6.03 -1.51 14.39
C PRO A 72 -5.07 -2.63 14.87
N ASN A 73 -4.50 -3.41 13.95
CA ASN A 73 -3.55 -4.50 14.23
C ASN A 73 -2.09 -4.04 14.32
N ILE A 74 -1.80 -2.74 14.13
CA ILE A 74 -0.41 -2.23 14.06
C ILE A 74 0.46 -2.63 15.25
N ARG A 75 -0.11 -2.69 16.46
CA ARG A 75 0.65 -3.02 17.68
C ARG A 75 0.99 -4.50 17.80
N GLU A 76 0.12 -5.36 17.30
CA GLU A 76 0.38 -6.79 17.21
C GLU A 76 1.46 -7.04 16.16
N CYS A 77 1.23 -6.60 14.91
CA CYS A 77 2.17 -6.83 13.82
C CYS A 77 3.58 -6.25 14.10
N PHE A 78 3.66 -4.98 14.53
CA PHE A 78 4.97 -4.39 14.87
C PHE A 78 5.54 -5.01 16.15
N GLY A 79 4.70 -5.50 17.06
CA GLY A 79 5.13 -6.21 18.26
C GLY A 79 5.77 -7.57 17.97
N GLU A 80 5.41 -8.18 16.84
CA GLU A 80 6.04 -9.39 16.28
C GLU A 80 7.24 -9.06 15.37
N GLY A 81 7.64 -7.79 15.28
CA GLY A 81 8.77 -7.35 14.47
C GLY A 81 8.49 -7.22 12.98
N THR A 82 7.23 -7.29 12.54
CA THR A 82 6.84 -7.18 11.11
C THR A 82 6.13 -5.86 10.79
N ALA A 83 6.12 -5.49 9.50
CA ALA A 83 5.40 -4.34 8.99
C ALA A 83 5.05 -4.52 7.51
N THR A 84 3.96 -3.88 7.08
CA THR A 84 3.68 -3.69 5.66
C THR A 84 4.18 -2.32 5.24
N PHE A 85 5.12 -2.28 4.30
CA PHE A 85 5.72 -1.04 3.80
C PHE A 85 4.85 -0.45 2.70
N MET A 86 4.76 0.87 2.65
CA MET A 86 4.08 1.61 1.60
C MET A 86 5.10 2.47 0.87
N ILE A 87 5.37 2.14 -0.39
CA ILE A 87 6.29 2.86 -1.27
C ILE A 87 5.55 3.92 -2.10
N LEU A 88 6.31 4.73 -2.84
CA LEU A 88 5.86 5.84 -3.67
C LEU A 88 5.32 7.04 -2.89
N GLY A 89 5.72 7.15 -1.61
CA GLY A 89 5.33 8.21 -0.70
C GLY A 89 3.95 8.01 -0.05
N LYS A 90 3.45 9.08 0.59
CA LYS A 90 2.22 9.05 1.41
C LYS A 90 0.97 9.64 0.75
N TYR A 91 1.12 10.35 -0.38
CA TYR A 91 0.00 11.00 -1.08
C TYR A 91 -0.46 10.14 -2.26
N CYS A 92 -1.74 9.78 -2.25
CA CYS A 92 -2.37 9.01 -3.32
C CYS A 92 -3.10 9.93 -4.31
N THR A 93 -2.95 9.66 -5.60
CA THR A 93 -3.67 10.37 -6.68
C THR A 93 -5.17 10.03 -6.73
N ARG A 94 -5.61 9.00 -6.00
CA ARG A 94 -7.00 8.51 -6.02
C ARG A 94 -7.71 8.59 -4.68
N THR A 95 -9.02 8.81 -4.74
CA THR A 95 -9.89 9.10 -3.59
C THR A 95 -10.85 7.95 -3.27
N CYS A 96 -10.33 6.75 -2.99
CA CYS A 96 -11.16 5.65 -2.49
C CYS A 96 -11.81 6.04 -1.15
N ASN A 97 -13.13 5.87 -1.04
CA ASN A 97 -13.93 6.40 0.08
C ASN A 97 -13.71 5.66 1.41
N PHE A 98 -13.15 4.45 1.37
CA PHE A 98 -12.80 3.67 2.55
C PHE A 98 -11.36 3.90 3.04
N CYS A 99 -10.52 4.56 2.23
CA CYS A 99 -9.08 4.54 2.41
C CYS A 99 -8.57 5.81 3.11
N ASP A 100 -8.00 5.64 4.30
CA ASP A 100 -7.51 6.74 5.14
C ASP A 100 -6.15 7.33 4.72
N VAL A 101 -5.46 6.72 3.76
CA VAL A 101 -4.19 7.25 3.21
C VAL A 101 -4.41 8.66 2.64
N LEU A 102 -3.45 9.57 2.85
CA LEU A 102 -3.56 10.97 2.41
C LEU A 102 -3.79 11.08 0.90
N LYS A 103 -4.64 12.03 0.51
CA LYS A 103 -4.98 12.31 -0.88
C LYS A 103 -4.31 13.61 -1.30
N GLY A 104 -3.75 13.66 -2.50
CA GLY A 104 -3.11 14.87 -3.00
C GLY A 104 -2.15 14.60 -4.15
N GLN A 105 -1.52 15.66 -4.65
CA GLN A 105 -0.45 15.52 -5.62
C GLN A 105 0.84 15.03 -4.94
N PRO A 106 1.43 13.92 -5.41
CA PRO A 106 2.73 13.46 -4.95
C PRO A 106 3.83 14.49 -5.24
N GLN A 107 4.81 14.60 -4.33
CA GLN A 107 5.95 15.50 -4.49
C GLN A 107 7.15 14.70 -5.04
N GLY A 108 7.24 14.60 -6.36
CA GLY A 108 8.35 13.93 -7.05
C GLY A 108 8.35 12.40 -6.92
N LEU A 109 9.50 11.81 -7.24
CA LEU A 109 9.77 10.37 -7.15
C LEU A 109 11.10 10.17 -6.44
N ASP A 110 11.10 9.40 -5.36
CA ASP A 110 12.28 9.05 -4.60
C ASP A 110 12.85 7.73 -5.12
N GLU A 111 13.88 7.80 -5.96
CA GLU A 111 14.50 6.63 -6.57
C GLU A 111 15.38 5.82 -5.60
N ASP A 112 15.72 6.39 -4.43
CA ASP A 112 16.50 5.75 -3.38
C ASP A 112 15.63 5.00 -2.35
N GLU A 113 14.31 5.21 -2.36
CA GLU A 113 13.35 4.52 -1.48
C GLU A 113 13.50 2.98 -1.52
N PRO A 114 13.65 2.32 -2.69
CA PRO A 114 13.95 0.89 -2.79
C PRO A 114 15.16 0.43 -1.97
N ALA A 115 16.25 1.21 -1.97
CA ALA A 115 17.48 0.85 -1.27
C ALA A 115 17.29 0.95 0.25
N ARG A 116 16.65 2.03 0.71
CA ARG A 116 16.33 2.21 2.14
C ARG A 116 15.37 1.13 2.63
N LEU A 117 14.42 0.70 1.81
CA LEU A 117 13.51 -0.39 2.14
C LEU A 117 14.28 -1.72 2.27
N ALA A 118 15.16 -2.05 1.31
CA ALA A 118 15.96 -3.27 1.38
C ALA A 118 16.81 -3.34 2.66
N ASP A 119 17.54 -2.26 2.97
CA ASP A 119 18.31 -2.14 4.22
C ASP A 119 17.44 -2.31 5.46
N THR A 120 16.21 -1.78 5.44
CA THR A 120 15.27 -1.89 6.55
C THR A 120 14.78 -3.33 6.73
N VAL A 121 14.49 -4.03 5.64
CA VAL A 121 14.09 -5.45 5.67
C VAL A 121 15.21 -6.31 6.27
N ALA A 122 16.46 -6.03 5.91
CA ALA A 122 17.63 -6.68 6.49
C ALA A 122 17.81 -6.34 7.99
N GLU A 123 17.69 -5.07 8.38
CA GLU A 123 17.79 -4.60 9.78
C GLU A 123 16.70 -5.21 10.67
N LEU A 124 15.51 -5.45 10.13
CA LEU A 124 14.41 -6.12 10.82
C LEU A 124 14.52 -7.65 10.81
N GLY A 125 15.39 -8.22 9.97
CA GLY A 125 15.55 -9.68 9.84
C GLY A 125 14.33 -10.39 9.26
N LEU A 126 13.50 -9.70 8.46
CA LEU A 126 12.26 -10.27 7.95
C LEU A 126 12.52 -11.40 6.97
N LYS A 127 11.78 -12.51 7.10
CA LYS A 127 11.77 -13.62 6.14
C LYS A 127 10.67 -13.50 5.09
N GLN A 128 9.68 -12.68 5.37
CA GLN A 128 8.63 -12.30 4.43
C GLN A 128 8.32 -10.82 4.62
N VAL A 129 8.12 -10.10 3.51
CA VAL A 129 7.75 -8.68 3.51
C VAL A 129 6.57 -8.45 2.59
N VAL A 130 5.59 -7.67 3.07
CA VAL A 130 4.48 -7.16 2.25
C VAL A 130 4.79 -5.71 1.90
N ILE A 131 4.76 -5.39 0.61
CA ILE A 131 5.01 -4.05 0.09
C ILE A 131 3.80 -3.64 -0.74
N THR A 132 3.23 -2.49 -0.41
CA THR A 132 2.15 -1.86 -1.16
C THR A 132 2.57 -0.45 -1.58
N SER A 133 1.71 0.27 -2.30
CA SER A 133 1.97 1.64 -2.68
C SER A 133 0.72 2.50 -2.65
N VAL A 134 0.92 3.80 -2.58
CA VAL A 134 -0.09 4.74 -3.09
C VAL A 134 -0.29 4.57 -4.59
N THR A 135 -1.41 5.03 -5.12
CA THR A 135 -1.57 5.14 -6.57
C THR A 135 -0.86 6.39 -7.08
N ARG A 136 -0.09 6.22 -8.16
CA ARG A 136 0.69 7.25 -8.85
C ARG A 136 0.26 7.39 -10.30
N ASP A 137 -0.98 7.82 -10.53
CA ASP A 137 -1.48 8.03 -11.90
C ASP A 137 -0.70 9.13 -12.66
N ASP A 138 0.09 9.95 -11.94
CA ASP A 138 1.01 10.95 -12.48
C ASP A 138 2.26 10.35 -13.14
N LEU A 139 2.62 9.10 -12.83
CA LEU A 139 3.78 8.42 -13.41
C LEU A 139 3.38 7.62 -14.67
N PRO A 140 4.23 7.60 -15.73
CA PRO A 140 3.92 6.88 -16.97
C PRO A 140 3.61 5.39 -16.76
N ASP A 141 4.36 4.74 -15.88
CA ASP A 141 4.25 3.32 -15.53
C ASP A 141 3.44 3.06 -14.23
N GLY A 142 2.89 4.11 -13.61
CA GLY A 142 2.19 4.02 -12.34
C GLY A 142 3.07 3.64 -11.14
N GLY A 143 4.40 3.74 -11.26
CA GLY A 143 5.38 3.37 -10.24
C GLY A 143 5.81 1.89 -10.26
N ALA A 144 5.43 1.14 -11.30
CA ALA A 144 5.79 -0.27 -11.45
C ALA A 144 7.32 -0.51 -11.42
N SER A 145 8.11 0.41 -11.99
CA SER A 145 9.58 0.36 -11.95
C SER A 145 10.15 0.39 -10.52
N ILE A 146 9.54 1.12 -9.60
CA ILE A 146 9.98 1.16 -8.18
C ILE A 146 9.69 -0.16 -7.48
N PHE A 147 8.55 -0.81 -7.75
CA PHE A 147 8.30 -2.18 -7.28
C PHE A 147 9.38 -3.13 -7.77
N ALA A 148 9.65 -3.15 -9.08
CA ALA A 148 10.67 -4.01 -9.67
C ALA A 148 12.08 -3.76 -9.10
N ARG A 149 12.45 -2.49 -8.92
CA ARG A 149 13.73 -2.11 -8.31
C ARG A 149 13.84 -2.55 -6.85
N THR A 150 12.73 -2.47 -6.11
CA THR A 150 12.70 -2.88 -4.69
C THR A 150 12.98 -4.36 -4.52
N ILE A 151 12.30 -5.22 -5.29
CA ILE A 151 12.57 -6.66 -5.22
C ILE A 151 13.96 -7.02 -5.74
N GLU A 152 14.46 -6.34 -6.78
CA GLU A 152 15.82 -6.55 -7.26
C GLU A 152 16.85 -6.33 -6.14
N LEU A 153 16.73 -5.23 -5.38
CA LEU A 153 17.63 -4.92 -4.27
C LEU A 153 17.46 -5.89 -3.10
N LEU A 154 16.23 -6.28 -2.76
CA LEU A 154 15.96 -7.30 -1.75
C LEU A 154 16.63 -8.63 -2.10
N ARG A 155 16.51 -9.08 -3.35
CA ARG A 155 17.11 -10.34 -3.85
C ARG A 155 18.63 -10.31 -3.88
N ARG A 156 19.23 -9.14 -4.09
CA ARG A 156 20.69 -8.95 -4.00
C ARG A 156 21.18 -9.13 -2.56
N GLN A 157 20.38 -8.76 -1.56
CA GLN A 157 20.72 -8.89 -0.14
C GLN A 157 20.43 -10.30 0.41
N ASP A 158 19.21 -10.82 0.21
CA ASP A 158 18.83 -12.18 0.61
C ASP A 158 17.79 -12.75 -0.37
N LYS A 159 18.20 -13.76 -1.14
CA LYS A 159 17.33 -14.44 -2.11
C LYS A 159 16.17 -15.19 -1.45
N ASN A 160 16.25 -15.48 -0.16
CA ASN A 160 15.25 -16.29 0.55
C ASN A 160 14.08 -15.47 1.12
N VAL A 161 14.18 -14.13 1.14
CA VAL A 161 13.10 -13.27 1.66
C VAL A 161 11.88 -13.35 0.75
N LYS A 162 10.74 -13.83 1.23
CA LYS A 162 9.51 -13.85 0.45
C LYS A 162 8.91 -12.45 0.29
N VAL A 163 8.57 -12.08 -0.93
CA VAL A 163 8.06 -10.74 -1.26
C VAL A 163 6.63 -10.84 -1.77
N GLU A 164 5.70 -10.21 -1.05
CA GLU A 164 4.32 -10.00 -1.47
C GLU A 164 4.13 -8.55 -1.90
N PHE A 165 3.66 -8.32 -3.12
CA PHE A 165 3.28 -7.01 -3.61
C PHE A 165 1.77 -6.84 -3.63
N LEU A 166 1.26 -5.86 -2.89
CA LEU A 166 -0.13 -5.39 -3.03
C LEU A 166 -0.15 -4.16 -3.93
N VAL A 167 -0.46 -4.36 -5.21
CA VAL A 167 -0.31 -3.35 -6.26
C VAL A 167 -1.61 -2.58 -6.54
N PRO A 168 -1.53 -1.32 -7.01
CA PRO A 168 -2.67 -0.62 -7.60
C PRO A 168 -3.07 -1.27 -8.93
N ASP A 169 -4.17 -0.82 -9.52
CA ASP A 169 -4.65 -1.35 -10.81
C ASP A 169 -3.87 -0.83 -12.05
N PHE A 170 -2.82 -0.02 -11.85
CA PHE A 170 -2.02 0.63 -12.91
C PHE A 170 -2.84 1.30 -14.04
N GLY A 171 -4.09 1.69 -13.76
CA GLY A 171 -5.02 2.17 -14.78
C GLY A 171 -5.42 1.12 -15.83
N GLY A 172 -5.05 -0.15 -15.64
CA GLY A 172 -5.29 -1.26 -16.56
C GLY A 172 -4.19 -1.46 -17.60
N LYS A 173 -3.07 -0.74 -17.47
CA LYS A 173 -1.90 -0.89 -18.34
C LYS A 173 -1.22 -2.22 -18.08
N PHE A 174 -1.22 -3.10 -19.07
CA PHE A 174 -0.59 -4.42 -18.95
C PHE A 174 0.93 -4.29 -18.81
N GLU A 175 1.52 -3.29 -19.42
CA GLU A 175 2.96 -3.03 -19.50
C GLU A 175 3.51 -2.68 -18.10
N SER A 176 2.76 -1.90 -17.33
CA SER A 176 3.04 -1.65 -15.91
C SER A 176 2.95 -2.93 -15.09
N LEU A 177 1.88 -3.71 -15.25
CA LEU A 177 1.73 -4.99 -14.56
C LEU A 177 2.88 -5.95 -14.93
N LYS A 178 3.27 -5.99 -16.21
CA LYS A 178 4.32 -6.84 -16.74
C LYS A 178 5.68 -6.51 -16.10
N ILE A 179 6.01 -5.23 -15.90
CA ILE A 179 7.22 -4.82 -15.17
C ILE A 179 7.27 -5.46 -13.78
N VAL A 180 6.15 -5.46 -13.05
CA VAL A 180 6.07 -6.07 -11.72
C VAL A 180 6.18 -7.60 -11.80
N LEU A 181 5.52 -8.23 -12.78
CA LEU A 181 5.59 -9.67 -12.98
C LEU A 181 6.99 -10.16 -13.38
N ASP A 182 7.66 -9.44 -14.30
CA ASP A 182 9.04 -9.71 -14.74
C ASP A 182 10.06 -9.61 -13.60
N SER A 183 9.73 -8.88 -12.54
CA SER A 183 10.60 -8.75 -11.37
C SER A 183 10.73 -10.04 -10.54
N GLY A 184 9.89 -11.05 -10.80
CA GLY A 184 9.93 -12.34 -10.10
C GLY A 184 9.35 -12.27 -8.68
N VAL A 185 8.30 -11.47 -8.49
CA VAL A 185 7.55 -11.40 -7.22
C VAL A 185 7.02 -12.77 -6.80
N ASP A 186 7.06 -13.12 -5.50
CA ASP A 186 6.55 -14.41 -5.03
C ASP A 186 5.01 -14.42 -4.99
N VAL A 187 4.42 -13.34 -4.47
CA VAL A 187 2.97 -13.16 -4.36
C VAL A 187 2.58 -11.82 -4.98
N LEU A 188 1.71 -11.85 -5.98
CA LEU A 188 1.08 -10.66 -6.53
C LEU A 188 -0.35 -10.54 -5.98
N ALA A 189 -0.58 -9.52 -5.17
CA ALA A 189 -1.87 -9.17 -4.61
C ALA A 189 -2.47 -7.94 -5.31
N HIS A 190 -3.75 -7.99 -5.62
CA HIS A 190 -4.54 -6.82 -6.02
C HIS A 190 -5.96 -6.95 -5.47
N ASN A 191 -6.34 -6.11 -4.51
CA ASN A 191 -7.65 -6.21 -3.87
C ASN A 191 -8.76 -5.69 -4.79
N VAL A 192 -9.86 -6.44 -4.87
CA VAL A 192 -11.12 -6.02 -5.53
C VAL A 192 -11.99 -5.18 -4.60
N GLU A 193 -11.81 -5.30 -3.29
CA GLU A 193 -12.44 -4.53 -2.21
C GLU A 193 -13.96 -4.72 -2.01
N THR A 194 -14.75 -4.81 -3.08
CA THR A 194 -16.21 -4.90 -2.97
C THR A 194 -16.87 -5.41 -4.24
N VAL A 195 -18.19 -5.64 -4.16
CA VAL A 195 -19.06 -6.13 -5.24
C VAL A 195 -19.32 -5.05 -6.31
N GLY A 196 -19.68 -5.48 -7.52
CA GLY A 196 -19.83 -4.60 -8.69
C GLY A 196 -20.76 -3.40 -8.47
N ARG A 197 -21.93 -3.60 -7.84
CA ARG A 197 -22.89 -2.54 -7.53
C ARG A 197 -22.30 -1.42 -6.67
N LEU A 198 -21.41 -1.76 -5.73
CA LEU A 198 -20.81 -0.81 -4.79
C LEU A 198 -19.51 -0.18 -5.30
N TYR A 199 -18.94 -0.72 -6.37
CA TYR A 199 -17.56 -0.46 -6.76
C TYR A 199 -17.25 1.02 -7.00
N LYS A 200 -18.07 1.71 -7.81
CA LYS A 200 -17.89 3.15 -8.08
C LYS A 200 -18.02 3.99 -6.81
N ARG A 201 -18.94 3.61 -5.92
CA ARG A 201 -19.16 4.30 -4.64
C ARG A 201 -18.00 4.10 -3.68
N VAL A 202 -17.36 2.93 -3.67
CA VAL A 202 -16.31 2.59 -2.71
C VAL A 202 -14.92 3.00 -3.23
N ARG A 203 -14.63 2.76 -4.51
CA ARG A 203 -13.30 2.91 -5.11
C ARG A 203 -13.18 4.03 -6.15
N GLY A 204 -14.22 4.83 -6.36
CA GLY A 204 -14.21 5.98 -7.26
C GLY A 204 -13.90 5.58 -8.72
N ALA A 205 -12.70 5.92 -9.18
CA ALA A 205 -12.23 5.72 -10.56
C ALA A 205 -11.83 4.26 -10.90
N ALA A 206 -11.74 3.37 -9.90
CA ALA A 206 -11.47 1.96 -10.14
C ALA A 206 -12.67 1.25 -10.78
N LYS A 207 -12.43 0.15 -11.52
CA LYS A 207 -13.48 -0.72 -12.08
C LYS A 207 -13.25 -2.19 -11.70
N LEU A 208 -14.31 -2.92 -11.36
CA LEU A 208 -14.22 -4.33 -10.95
C LEU A 208 -13.63 -5.19 -12.07
N ASP A 209 -14.17 -5.07 -13.28
CA ASP A 209 -13.71 -5.83 -14.45
C ASP A 209 -12.22 -5.58 -14.74
N ARG A 210 -11.73 -4.35 -14.50
CA ARG A 210 -10.30 -4.03 -14.66
C ARG A 210 -9.45 -4.76 -13.64
N SER A 211 -9.89 -4.78 -12.38
CA SER A 211 -9.21 -5.48 -11.29
C SER A 211 -9.20 -6.99 -11.50
N LEU A 212 -10.34 -7.59 -11.88
CA LEU A 212 -10.43 -9.01 -12.20
C LEU A 212 -9.59 -9.38 -13.43
N ARG A 213 -9.61 -8.55 -14.49
CA ARG A 213 -8.77 -8.74 -15.68
C ARG A 213 -7.28 -8.71 -15.33
N MET A 214 -6.85 -7.80 -14.46
CA MET A 214 -5.47 -7.74 -14.00
C MET A 214 -5.05 -9.02 -13.27
N LEU A 215 -5.88 -9.50 -12.33
CA LEU A 215 -5.63 -10.74 -11.62
C LEU A 215 -5.54 -11.92 -12.59
N ARG A 216 -6.44 -11.98 -13.58
CA ARG A 216 -6.40 -12.99 -14.65
C ARG A 216 -5.11 -12.95 -15.46
N LEU A 217 -4.67 -11.77 -15.89
CA LEU A 217 -3.43 -11.60 -16.65
C LEU A 217 -2.20 -12.04 -15.84
N ALA A 218 -2.18 -11.76 -14.54
CA ALA A 218 -1.12 -12.22 -13.66
C ALA A 218 -1.17 -13.74 -13.44
N SER A 219 -2.37 -14.31 -13.31
CA SER A 219 -2.63 -15.74 -13.17
C SER A 219 -2.16 -16.54 -14.39
N ASP A 220 -2.33 -15.98 -15.59
CA ASP A 220 -1.91 -16.57 -16.86
C ASP A 220 -0.42 -16.28 -17.20
N TYR A 221 0.31 -15.53 -16.35
CA TYR A 221 1.70 -15.15 -16.59
C TYR A 221 2.69 -16.30 -16.33
N THR A 222 3.88 -16.25 -16.96
CA THR A 222 4.94 -17.24 -16.75
C THR A 222 6.30 -16.55 -16.50
N PRO A 223 7.01 -16.87 -15.41
CA PRO A 223 6.58 -17.74 -14.30
C PRO A 223 5.39 -17.12 -13.53
N ARG A 224 4.46 -17.97 -13.09
CA ARG A 224 3.26 -17.55 -12.37
C ARG A 224 3.56 -17.29 -10.89
N PRO A 225 3.32 -16.07 -10.36
CA PRO A 225 3.36 -15.84 -8.91
C PRO A 225 2.09 -16.39 -8.25
N VAL A 226 2.10 -16.53 -6.92
CA VAL A 226 0.85 -16.74 -6.18
C VAL A 226 -0.02 -15.51 -6.33
N ILE A 227 -1.28 -15.69 -6.72
CA ILE A 227 -2.23 -14.61 -6.93
C ILE A 227 -3.12 -14.45 -5.70
N LYS A 228 -3.17 -13.23 -5.17
CA LYS A 228 -3.97 -12.90 -3.99
C LYS A 228 -4.92 -11.73 -4.25
N THR A 229 -6.06 -11.75 -3.60
CA THR A 229 -6.97 -10.60 -3.56
C THR A 229 -7.61 -10.48 -2.18
N GLY A 230 -8.38 -9.42 -1.99
CA GLY A 230 -9.23 -9.28 -0.83
C GLY A 230 -10.43 -8.39 -1.10
N PHE A 231 -11.45 -8.56 -0.26
CA PHE A 231 -12.63 -7.71 -0.23
C PHE A 231 -13.09 -7.43 1.20
N MET A 232 -13.71 -6.26 1.40
CA MET A 232 -14.27 -5.88 2.68
C MET A 232 -15.76 -6.24 2.72
N VAL A 233 -16.23 -6.63 3.90
CA VAL A 233 -17.65 -6.81 4.21
C VAL A 233 -18.16 -5.68 5.10
N GLY A 234 -19.48 -5.48 5.13
CA GLY A 234 -20.15 -4.43 5.88
C GLY A 234 -20.27 -3.10 5.13
N LEU A 235 -20.07 -3.09 3.81
CA LEU A 235 -20.22 -1.90 2.96
C LEU A 235 -21.65 -1.74 2.42
N GLY A 236 -22.50 -2.75 2.59
CA GLY A 236 -23.90 -2.79 2.13
C GLY A 236 -24.14 -3.75 0.97
N GLU A 237 -23.21 -4.66 0.73
CA GLU A 237 -23.34 -5.82 -0.14
C GLU A 237 -24.32 -6.85 0.44
N THR A 238 -24.96 -7.63 -0.43
CA THR A 238 -25.75 -8.79 -0.02
C THR A 238 -24.88 -10.05 -0.02
N TYR A 239 -25.36 -11.10 0.65
CA TYR A 239 -24.71 -12.40 0.63
C TYR A 239 -24.56 -12.97 -0.79
N ASP A 240 -25.61 -12.88 -1.61
CA ASP A 240 -25.57 -13.36 -2.99
C ASP A 240 -24.56 -12.61 -3.86
N GLU A 241 -24.42 -11.29 -3.65
CA GLU A 241 -23.40 -10.50 -4.34
C GLU A 241 -21.97 -10.91 -3.93
N LEU A 242 -21.77 -11.31 -2.67
CA LEU A 242 -20.49 -11.83 -2.19
C LEU A 242 -20.19 -13.20 -2.81
N VAL A 243 -21.18 -14.08 -2.90
CA VAL A 243 -21.02 -15.39 -3.56
C VAL A 243 -20.65 -15.20 -5.04
N GLU A 244 -21.34 -14.31 -5.75
CA GLU A 244 -21.03 -13.97 -7.14
C GLU A 244 -19.61 -13.39 -7.27
N LEU A 245 -19.21 -12.47 -6.40
CA LEU A 245 -17.86 -11.92 -6.39
C LEU A 245 -16.80 -13.03 -6.18
N MET A 246 -17.05 -13.99 -5.28
CA MET A 246 -16.14 -15.12 -5.05
C MET A 246 -16.01 -16.02 -6.28
N HIS A 247 -17.10 -16.27 -7.01
CA HIS A 247 -17.03 -16.99 -8.30
C HIS A 247 -16.19 -16.23 -9.33
N GLN A 248 -16.35 -14.90 -9.42
CA GLN A 248 -15.56 -14.06 -10.32
C GLN A 248 -14.08 -14.05 -9.96
N ILE A 249 -13.75 -13.98 -8.66
CA ILE A 249 -12.39 -14.08 -8.13
C ILE A 249 -11.77 -15.44 -8.51
N TYR A 250 -12.51 -16.53 -8.28
CA TYR A 250 -12.05 -17.88 -8.64
C TYR A 250 -11.81 -18.02 -10.15
N ALA A 251 -12.73 -17.51 -10.98
CA ALA A 251 -12.59 -17.53 -12.44
C ALA A 251 -11.39 -16.69 -12.95
N ALA A 252 -11.03 -15.63 -12.23
CA ALA A 252 -9.81 -14.86 -12.48
C ALA A 252 -8.53 -15.62 -12.10
N GLY A 253 -8.63 -16.81 -11.53
CA GLY A 253 -7.50 -17.68 -11.20
C GLY A 253 -6.72 -17.20 -9.99
N VAL A 254 -7.41 -16.63 -9.00
CA VAL A 254 -6.83 -16.21 -7.72
C VAL A 254 -6.64 -17.42 -6.80
N ASP A 255 -5.50 -17.47 -6.11
CA ASP A 255 -5.12 -18.58 -5.21
C ASP A 255 -5.50 -18.30 -3.75
N ILE A 256 -5.44 -17.03 -3.31
CA ILE A 256 -5.70 -16.61 -1.93
C ILE A 256 -6.69 -15.44 -1.90
N VAL A 257 -7.70 -15.52 -1.03
CA VAL A 257 -8.64 -14.43 -0.76
C VAL A 257 -8.68 -14.09 0.72
N THR A 258 -8.74 -12.78 1.03
CA THR A 258 -8.92 -12.25 2.40
C THR A 258 -10.14 -11.37 2.50
#